data_AF-W1XMX2-F1
#
_entry.id   AF-W1XMX2-F1
#
_cell.length_a   1.000
_cell.length_b   1.000
_cell.length_c   1.000
_cell.angle_alpha   90.00
_cell.angle_beta   90.00
_cell.angle_gamma   90.00
#
_symmetry.space_group_name_H-M   'P 1'
#
loop_
_entity.id
_entity.type
_entity.pdbx_description
1 polymer ?
#
loop_
_entity_poly.entity_id
_entity_poly.type
_entity_poly.pdbx_seq_one_letter_code
_entity_poly.pdbx_strand_id
1 'polypeptide(L)' 'MRKITQAISAVCLLFALNSSAVALASSPSPLNPGTNVARLAEQAPIHWVSVAQIENSLAGRPPM' A
#
# COMPACT_ATOMS: atom_id res chain seq x y z
N MET A 1 39.01 9.48 25.63
CA MET A 1 37.91 9.96 24.75
C MET A 1 37.94 9.28 23.38
N ARG A 2 38.92 9.55 22.49
CA ARG A 2 38.94 9.02 21.11
C ARG A 2 38.82 7.49 20.96
N LYS A 3 39.53 6.72 21.79
CA LYS A 3 39.52 5.25 21.75
C LYS A 3 38.15 4.65 22.14
N ILE A 4 37.44 5.32 23.05
CA ILE A 4 36.11 4.87 23.54
C ILE A 4 35.07 5.10 22.44
N THR A 5 35.10 6.27 21.80
CA THR A 5 34.21 6.58 20.67
C THR A 5 34.40 5.61 19.50
N GLN A 6 35.65 5.23 19.20
CA GLN A 6 35.95 4.25 18.15
C GLN A 6 35.41 2.85 18.50
N ALA A 7 35.55 2.42 19.76
CA ALA A 7 35.01 1.15 20.21
C ALA A 7 33.48 1.09 20.09
N ILE A 8 32.78 2.15 20.51
CA ILE A 8 31.31 2.23 20.39
C ILE A 8 30.90 2.21 18.92
N SER A 9 31.58 2.98 18.05
CA SER A 9 31.31 2.98 16.62
C SER A 9 31.52 1.61 15.98
N ALA A 10 32.56 0.88 16.38
CA ALA A 10 32.83 -0.47 15.88
C ALA A 10 31.74 -1.45 16.31
N VAL A 11 31.26 -1.36 17.56
CA VAL A 11 30.16 -2.20 18.07
C VAL A 11 28.85 -1.89 17.33
N CYS A 12 28.52 -0.62 17.14
CA CYS A 12 27.34 -0.23 16.37
C CYS A 12 27.40 -0.72 14.93
N LEU A 13 28.58 -0.64 14.29
CA LEU A 13 28.79 -1.13 12.94
C LEU A 13 28.62 -2.65 12.87
N LEU A 14 29.22 -3.40 13.80
CA LEU A 14 29.06 -4.85 13.89
C LEU A 14 27.59 -5.26 14.07
N PHE A 15 26.84 -4.54 14.90
CA PHE A 15 25.43 -4.82 15.11
C PHE A 15 24.58 -4.51 13.86
N ALA A 16 24.84 -3.39 13.20
CA ALA A 16 24.17 -3.03 11.94
C ALA A 16 24.43 -4.06 10.83
N LEU A 17 25.69 -4.52 10.69
CA LEU A 17 26.04 -5.55 9.70
C LEU A 17 25.58 -6.97 10.08
N ASN A 18 25.25 -7.24 11.34
CA ASN A 18 24.70 -8.53 11.78
C ASN A 18 23.19 -8.68 11.51
N SER A 19 22.55 -7.69 10.90
CA SER A 19 21.13 -7.77 10.54
C SER A 19 20.93 -8.74 9.38
N SER A 20 20.33 -9.89 9.65
CA SER A 20 19.87 -10.80 8.59
C SER A 20 18.67 -10.18 7.86
N ALA A 21 18.79 -9.97 6.55
CA ALA A 21 17.67 -9.52 5.74
C ALA A 21 16.66 -10.67 5.60
N VAL A 22 15.55 -10.59 6.34
CA VAL A 22 14.41 -11.47 6.11
C VAL A 22 13.64 -10.92 4.91
N ALA A 23 13.72 -11.61 3.76
CA ALA A 23 12.88 -11.28 2.63
C ALA A 23 11.41 -11.48 3.02
N LEU A 24 10.58 -10.45 2.81
CA LEU A 24 9.14 -10.59 2.95
C LEU A 24 8.68 -11.62 1.92
N ALA A 25 8.26 -12.79 2.38
CA ALA A 25 7.78 -13.85 1.50
C ALA A 25 6.58 -13.32 0.70
N SER A 26 6.68 -13.33 -0.63
CA SER A 26 5.53 -13.06 -1.48
C SER A 26 4.50 -14.18 -1.27
N SER A 27 3.22 -13.82 -1.16
CA SER A 27 2.16 -14.82 -1.15
C SER A 27 2.02 -15.37 -2.58
N PRO A 28 2.35 -16.65 -2.85
CA PRO A 28 2.28 -17.19 -4.19
C PRO A 28 0.82 -17.26 -4.65
N SER A 29 0.55 -16.79 -5.87
CA SER A 29 -0.75 -16.94 -6.52
C SER A 29 -0.78 -18.23 -7.36
N PRO A 30 -1.96 -18.85 -7.58
CA PRO A 30 -2.08 -20.02 -8.43
C PRO A 30 -1.59 -19.75 -9.87
N LEU A 31 -0.93 -20.73 -10.49
CA LEU A 31 -0.42 -20.61 -11.87
C LEU A 31 -1.53 -20.34 -12.90
N ASN A 32 -2.70 -20.96 -12.69
CA ASN A 32 -3.90 -20.75 -13.51
C ASN A 32 -5.11 -20.56 -12.57
N PRO A 33 -5.40 -19.32 -12.11
CA PRO A 33 -6.44 -19.10 -11.10
C PRO A 33 -7.86 -19.30 -11.64
N GLY A 34 -8.09 -19.10 -12.94
CA GLY A 34 -9.41 -19.13 -13.53
C GLY A 34 -10.36 -18.07 -12.93
N THR A 35 -11.59 -18.02 -13.43
CA THR A 35 -12.67 -17.19 -12.84
C THR A 35 -14.03 -17.73 -13.28
N ASN A 36 -15.11 -17.17 -12.75
CA ASN A 36 -16.48 -17.52 -13.13
C ASN A 36 -17.32 -16.25 -13.39
N VAL A 37 -18.53 -16.43 -13.94
CA VAL A 37 -19.40 -15.30 -14.29
C VAL A 37 -19.83 -14.48 -13.06
N ALA A 38 -19.98 -15.11 -11.89
CA ALA A 38 -20.33 -14.39 -10.67
C ALA A 38 -19.23 -13.40 -10.25
N ARG A 39 -17.96 -13.81 -10.33
CA ARG A 39 -16.80 -12.95 -10.07
C ARG A 39 -16.63 -11.85 -11.12
N LEU A 40 -17.00 -12.11 -12.37
CA LEU A 40 -16.94 -11.10 -13.44
C LEU A 40 -18.04 -10.06 -13.33
N ALA A 41 -19.23 -10.46 -12.86
CA ALA A 41 -20.36 -9.56 -12.64
C ALA A 41 -20.37 -8.93 -11.23
N GLU A 42 -19.40 -9.29 -10.38
CA GLU A 42 -19.30 -8.76 -9.02
C GLU A 42 -19.07 -7.25 -9.08
N GLN A 43 -20.05 -6.48 -8.59
CA GLN A 43 -19.96 -5.02 -8.46
C GLN A 43 -19.88 -4.67 -6.98
N ALA A 44 -18.85 -3.90 -6.61
CA ALA A 44 -18.76 -3.33 -5.27
C ALA A 44 -19.91 -2.32 -5.05
N PRO A 45 -20.46 -2.22 -3.83
CA PRO A 45 -21.54 -1.29 -3.51
C PRO A 45 -21.00 0.15 -3.41
N ILE A 46 -20.66 0.74 -4.55
CA ILE A 46 -20.12 2.09 -4.68
C ILE A 46 -21.17 2.97 -5.34
N HIS A 47 -21.44 4.12 -4.72
CA HIS A 47 -22.30 5.16 -5.29
C HIS A 47 -21.55 5.94 -6.37
N TRP A 48 -21.48 5.36 -7.57
CA TRP A 48 -20.90 6.01 -8.74
C TRP A 48 -21.82 7.12 -9.26
N VAL A 49 -21.27 8.33 -9.40
CA VAL A 49 -21.95 9.48 -10.01
C VAL A 49 -21.09 10.06 -11.13
N SER A 50 -21.77 10.50 -12.19
CA SER A 50 -21.17 11.23 -13.30
C SER A 50 -21.06 12.72 -12.98
N VAL A 51 -20.19 13.42 -13.71
CA VAL A 51 -20.04 14.89 -13.62
C VAL A 51 -21.37 15.59 -13.88
N ALA A 52 -22.16 15.12 -14.86
CA ALA A 52 -23.48 15.68 -15.16
C ALA A 52 -24.49 15.51 -14.01
N GLN A 53 -24.44 14.37 -13.30
CA GLN A 53 -25.27 14.17 -12.10
C GLN A 53 -24.85 15.10 -10.96
N ILE A 54 -23.55 15.33 -10.81
CA ILE A 54 -23.04 16.31 -9.83
C ILE A 54 -23.52 17.71 -10.20
N GLU A 55 -23.35 18.14 -11.45
CA GLU A 55 -23.81 19.45 -11.93
C GLU A 55 -25.31 19.63 -11.68
N ASN A 56 -26.12 18.63 -12.05
CA ASN A 56 -27.56 18.66 -11.79
C ASN A 56 -27.89 18.77 -10.29
N SER A 57 -27.13 18.10 -9.42
CA SER A 57 -27.33 18.19 -7.96
C SER A 57 -26.98 19.56 -7.36
N LEU A 58 -26.13 20.32 -8.06
CA LEU A 58 -25.66 21.66 -7.65
C LEU A 58 -26.41 22.80 -8.35
N ALA A 59 -27.19 22.50 -9.39
CA ALA A 59 -27.97 23.49 -10.13
C ALA A 59 -28.92 24.27 -9.19
N GLY A 60 -28.82 25.60 -9.21
CA GLY A 60 -29.64 26.48 -8.39
C GLY A 60 -29.19 26.62 -6.92
N ARG A 61 -28.08 26.00 -6.51
CA ARG A 61 -27.47 26.28 -5.20
C ARG A 61 -26.67 27.60 -5.27
N PRO A 62 -26.75 28.45 -4.24
CA PRO A 62 -25.92 29.65 -4.18
C PRO A 62 -24.43 29.26 -4.14
N PRO A 63 -23.55 30.05 -4.76
CA PRO A 63 -22.10 29.86 -4.60
C PRO A 63 -21.74 30.02 -3.12
N MET A 64 -20.92 29.10 -2.61
CA MET A 64 -20.35 29.17 -1.25
C MET A 64 -19.27 30.24 -1.18
#